data_AF-A0A1S9AQA7-F1
#
_entry.id   AF-A0A1S9AQA7-F1
#
_cell.length_a   1.000
_cell.length_b   1.000
_cell.length_c   1.000
_cell.angle_alpha   90.00
_cell.angle_beta   90.00
_cell.angle_gamma   90.00
#
_symmetry.space_group_name_H-M   'P 1'
#
loop_
_entity.id
_entity.type
_entity.pdbx_description
1 polymer ?
#
loop_
_entity_poly.entity_id
_entity_poly.type
_entity_poly.pdbx_seq_one_letter_code
_entity_poly.pdbx_strand_id
1 'polypeptide(L)'
;MQRLIDAVEYGADFFVEEIHIRAIVFDNTDDVTLWATTVFDAQTYFFHLGLPFAQLDLLLRQAGPRAGELQEEVADALATAPRPCLLEYTQDEQNAIVLPGIALKLSFTYPADEDEFLDEDDEDASEERAAADNVFYLEGIFRRLDA
;
A
#
# COMPACT_ATOMS: atom_id res chain seq x y z
N MET A 1 6.11 -14.37 -1.86
CA MET A 1 5.83 -13.53 -0.69
C MET A 1 4.36 -13.70 -0.36
N GLN A 2 3.97 -13.84 0.91
CA GLN A 2 2.56 -14.08 1.27
C GLN A 2 1.73 -12.78 1.18
N ARG A 3 0.44 -12.88 0.86
CA ARG A 3 -0.48 -11.73 0.81
C ARG A 3 -1.04 -11.44 2.19
N LEU A 4 -1.19 -10.17 2.52
CA LEU A 4 -1.74 -9.79 3.81
C LEU A 4 -3.21 -10.17 3.95
N ILE A 5 -3.98 -10.14 2.85
CA ILE A 5 -5.40 -10.54 2.87
C ILE A 5 -5.61 -11.98 3.36
N ASP A 6 -4.65 -12.88 3.10
CA ASP A 6 -4.74 -14.29 3.51
C ASP A 6 -4.52 -14.48 5.03
N ALA A 7 -4.04 -13.44 5.73
CA ALA A 7 -3.71 -13.49 7.16
C ALA A 7 -4.67 -12.70 8.06
N VAL A 8 -5.65 -11.98 7.48
CA VAL A 8 -6.58 -11.12 8.21
C VAL A 8 -7.97 -11.71 8.30
N GLU A 9 -8.63 -11.49 9.43
CA GLU A 9 -10.02 -11.92 9.64
C GLU A 9 -10.99 -10.83 9.17
N TYR A 10 -12.02 -11.23 8.42
CA TYR A 10 -13.04 -10.31 7.92
C TYR A 10 -13.82 -9.63 9.06
N GLY A 11 -14.03 -8.31 8.93
CA GLY A 11 -14.82 -7.53 9.89
C GLY A 11 -14.11 -7.17 11.20
N ALA A 12 -12.84 -7.54 11.37
CA ALA A 12 -12.03 -7.11 12.50
C ALA A 12 -11.36 -5.74 12.23
N ASP A 13 -11.24 -4.91 13.27
CA ASP A 13 -10.37 -3.73 13.22
C ASP A 13 -8.92 -4.20 13.05
N PHE A 14 -8.30 -3.82 11.94
CA PHE A 14 -7.00 -4.32 11.54
C PHE A 14 -5.96 -3.20 11.47
N PHE A 15 -4.82 -3.44 12.12
CA PHE A 15 -3.70 -2.50 12.18
C PHE A 15 -2.42 -3.19 11.72
N VAL A 16 -1.63 -2.48 10.93
CA VAL A 16 -0.28 -2.90 10.55
C VAL A 16 0.76 -1.94 11.11
N GLU A 17 1.87 -2.51 11.56
CA GLU A 17 3.09 -1.80 11.95
C GLU A 17 4.22 -2.15 10.97
N GLU A 18 5.41 -1.57 11.16
CA GLU A 18 6.62 -1.90 10.39
C GLU A 18 6.41 -1.85 8.86
N ILE A 19 5.77 -0.77 8.39
CA ILE A 19 5.44 -0.61 6.97
C ILE A 19 6.69 -0.21 6.19
N HIS A 20 6.98 -0.98 5.15
CA HIS A 20 8.02 -0.69 4.16
C HIS A 20 7.37 -0.50 2.79
N ILE A 21 7.31 0.73 2.29
CA ILE A 21 6.82 1.02 0.94
C ILE A 21 7.93 0.65 -0.07
N ARG A 22 7.56 -0.16 -1.05
CA ARG A 22 8.40 -0.65 -2.13
C ARG A 22 8.13 0.04 -3.45
N ALA A 23 6.91 0.54 -3.66
CA ALA A 23 6.62 1.37 -4.80
C ALA A 23 5.45 2.32 -4.55
N ILE A 24 5.39 3.41 -5.31
CA ILE A 24 4.26 4.34 -5.38
C ILE A 24 3.76 4.32 -6.83
N VAL A 25 2.50 3.95 -7.03
CA VAL A 25 1.84 3.90 -8.33
C VAL A 25 0.89 5.08 -8.45
N PHE A 26 1.11 5.92 -9.46
CA PHE A 26 0.19 6.95 -9.89
C PHE A 26 -0.47 6.50 -11.18
N ASP A 27 -1.77 6.21 -11.12
CA ASP A 27 -2.54 5.85 -12.28
C ASP A 27 -3.22 7.09 -12.91
N ASN A 28 -4.28 6.88 -13.68
CA ASN A 28 -5.05 7.95 -14.31
C ASN A 28 -6.13 8.56 -13.39
N THR A 29 -6.16 8.18 -12.11
CA THR A 29 -7.12 8.65 -11.12
C THR A 29 -6.48 9.67 -10.16
N ASP A 30 -7.29 10.18 -9.23
CA ASP A 30 -6.83 11.05 -8.14
C ASP A 30 -6.27 10.26 -6.94
N ASP A 31 -6.46 8.94 -6.94
CA ASP A 31 -5.95 8.04 -5.91
C ASP A 31 -4.54 7.56 -6.25
N VAL A 32 -3.84 7.11 -5.21
CA VAL A 32 -2.49 6.57 -5.29
C VAL A 32 -2.53 5.17 -4.72
N THR A 33 -1.80 4.25 -5.34
CA THR A 33 -1.60 2.91 -4.80
C THR A 33 -0.16 2.74 -4.32
N LEU A 34 0.03 2.40 -3.05
CA LEU A 34 1.33 2.00 -2.53
C LEU A 34 1.46 0.49 -2.61
N TRP A 35 2.62 0.01 -3.06
CA TRP A 35 3.01 -1.38 -2.89
C TRP A 35 3.89 -1.46 -1.66
N ALA A 36 3.45 -2.21 -0.66
CA ALA A 36 4.10 -2.21 0.63
C ALA A 36 4.24 -3.62 1.21
N THR A 37 5.14 -3.73 2.18
CA THR A 37 5.33 -4.93 2.97
C THR A 37 5.23 -4.58 4.44
N THR A 38 4.70 -5.48 5.24
CA THR A 38 4.57 -5.35 6.70
C THR A 38 4.95 -6.65 7.38
N VAL A 39 5.27 -6.59 8.67
CA VAL A 39 5.42 -7.77 9.53
C VAL A 39 4.15 -7.94 10.34
N PHE A 40 3.50 -9.09 10.17
CA PHE A 40 2.31 -9.49 10.93
C PHE A 40 2.49 -10.94 11.39
N ASP A 41 2.15 -11.25 12.64
CA ASP A 41 2.37 -12.58 13.24
C ASP A 41 3.77 -13.19 12.97
N ALA A 42 4.81 -12.35 13.11
CA ALA A 42 6.22 -12.68 12.84
C ALA A 42 6.54 -13.16 11.39
N GLN A 43 5.64 -12.92 10.43
CA GLN A 43 5.83 -13.18 9.02
C GLN A 43 5.75 -11.89 8.20
N THR A 44 6.46 -11.85 7.07
CA THR A 44 6.41 -10.70 6.16
C THR A 44 5.33 -10.92 5.10
N TYR A 45 4.40 -9.97 5.04
CA TYR A 45 3.32 -9.94 4.06
C TYR A 45 3.47 -8.77 3.10
N PHE A 46 2.99 -8.94 1.87
CA PHE A 46 2.83 -7.84 0.92
C PHE A 46 1.35 -7.44 0.82
N PHE A 47 1.11 -6.16 0.57
CA PHE A 47 -0.22 -5.60 0.36
C PHE A 47 -0.16 -4.37 -0.53
N HIS A 48 -1.28 -4.05 -1.17
CA HIS A 48 -1.50 -2.78 -1.85
C HIS A 48 -2.29 -1.85 -0.94
N LEU A 49 -1.89 -0.59 -0.84
CA LEU A 49 -2.62 0.43 -0.10
C LEU A 49 -3.13 1.49 -1.05
N GLY A 50 -4.44 1.52 -1.29
CA GLY A 50 -5.13 2.62 -1.96
C GLY A 50 -5.35 3.77 -0.98
N LEU A 51 -5.00 4.99 -1.40
CA LEU A 51 -5.26 6.20 -0.63
C LEU A 51 -5.38 7.43 -1.52
N PRO A 52 -6.12 8.47 -1.09
CA PRO A 52 -6.13 9.75 -1.77
C PRO A 52 -4.73 10.39 -1.81
N PHE A 53 -4.42 11.10 -2.88
CA PHE A 53 -3.13 11.81 -3.02
C PHE A 53 -2.78 12.71 -1.82
N ALA A 54 -3.77 13.37 -1.20
CA ALA A 54 -3.54 14.21 -0.02
C ALA A 54 -3.05 13.42 1.20
N GLN A 55 -3.44 12.15 1.34
CA GLN A 55 -2.98 11.28 2.42
C GLN A 55 -1.57 10.73 2.16
N LEU A 56 -1.13 10.65 0.89
CA LEU A 56 0.24 10.26 0.55
C LEU A 56 1.24 11.22 1.18
N ASP A 57 1.01 12.54 1.04
CA ASP A 57 1.88 13.56 1.64
C ASP A 57 2.00 13.39 3.15
N LEU A 58 0.89 13.06 3.82
CA LEU A 58 0.88 12.82 5.27
C LEU A 58 1.72 11.60 5.66
N LEU A 59 1.65 10.52 4.88
CA LEU A 59 2.45 9.30 5.08
C LEU A 59 3.94 9.57 4.83
N LEU A 60 4.29 10.23 3.74
CA LEU A 60 5.69 10.50 3.38
C LEU A 60 6.40 11.36 4.45
N ARG A 61 5.67 12.28 5.10
CA ARG A 61 6.18 13.02 6.26
C ARG A 61 6.57 12.13 7.45
N GLN A 62 6.05 10.91 7.52
CA GLN A 62 6.39 9.92 8.56
C GLN A 62 7.60 9.07 8.19
N ALA A 63 8.21 9.23 7.01
CA ALA A 63 9.39 8.48 6.57
C ALA A 63 10.71 8.86 7.27
N GLY A 64 10.62 9.44 8.46
CA GLY A 64 11.77 9.82 9.29
C GLY A 64 12.70 10.82 8.57
N PRO A 65 14.03 10.63 8.64
CA PRO A 65 15.00 11.56 8.05
C PRO A 65 14.86 11.76 6.53
N ARG A 66 14.32 10.76 5.81
CA ARG A 66 14.15 10.80 4.35
C ARG A 66 12.90 11.56 3.91
N ALA A 67 12.04 12.00 4.84
CA ALA A 67 10.75 12.60 4.51
C ALA A 67 10.85 13.77 3.51
N GLY A 68 11.77 14.71 3.74
CA GLY A 68 11.94 15.87 2.85
C GLY A 68 12.41 15.49 1.45
N GLU A 69 13.43 14.61 1.37
CA GLU A 69 13.97 14.11 0.10
C GLU A 69 12.92 13.33 -0.69
N LEU A 70 12.13 12.49 -0.03
CA LEU A 70 11.06 11.71 -0.66
C LEU A 70 9.92 12.59 -1.18
N GLN A 71 9.55 13.65 -0.45
CA GLN A 71 8.54 14.60 -0.91
C GLN A 71 9.00 15.34 -2.17
N GLU A 72 10.27 15.73 -2.23
CA GLU A 72 10.87 16.36 -3.41
C GLU A 72 10.94 15.39 -4.59
N GLU A 73 11.41 14.16 -4.36
CA GLU A 73 11.48 13.10 -5.38
C GLU A 73 10.12 12.82 -6.02
N VAL A 74 9.08 12.67 -5.19
CA VAL A 74 7.71 12.45 -5.65
C VAL A 74 7.17 13.65 -6.42
N ALA A 75 7.44 14.88 -5.94
CA ALA A 75 7.02 16.10 -6.64
C ALA A 75 7.69 16.23 -8.02
N ASP A 76 9.00 15.97 -8.10
CA ASP A 76 9.76 15.99 -9.34
C ASP A 76 9.28 14.92 -10.33
N ALA A 77 9.01 13.72 -9.84
CA ALA A 77 8.43 12.66 -10.65
C ALA A 77 7.08 13.06 -11.24
N LEU A 78 6.18 13.65 -10.44
CA LEU A 78 4.86 14.08 -10.91
C LEU A 78 4.91 15.27 -11.87
N ALA A 79 5.94 16.12 -11.75
CA ALA A 79 6.14 17.25 -12.65
C ALA A 79 6.72 16.82 -14.01
N THR A 80 7.44 15.71 -14.07
CA THR A 80 8.26 15.33 -15.25
C THR A 80 7.79 14.06 -15.95
N ALA A 81 7.17 13.12 -15.24
CA ALA A 81 6.71 11.85 -15.80
C ALA A 81 5.28 11.96 -16.34
N PRO A 82 4.99 11.39 -17.53
CA PRO A 82 3.62 11.21 -17.96
C PRO A 82 2.91 10.18 -17.06
N ARG A 83 1.63 10.41 -16.75
CA ARG A 83 0.80 9.41 -16.06
C ARG A 83 0.28 8.36 -17.05
N PRO A 84 0.16 7.08 -16.65
CA PRO A 84 0.50 6.52 -15.34
C PRO A 84 2.02 6.41 -15.12
N CYS A 85 2.48 6.55 -13.87
CA CYS A 85 3.88 6.39 -13.51
C CYS A 85 4.08 5.55 -12.23
N LEU A 86 5.23 4.90 -12.16
CA LEU A 86 5.65 4.02 -11.08
C LEU A 86 6.97 4.55 -10.50
N LEU A 87 7.03 4.71 -9.17
CA LEU A 87 8.26 4.99 -8.44
C LEU A 87 8.62 3.76 -7.63
N GLU A 88 9.77 3.15 -7.92
CA GLU A 88 10.23 1.93 -7.26
C GLU A 88 11.32 2.22 -6.21
N TYR A 89 11.23 1.51 -5.08
CA TYR A 89 12.11 1.61 -3.91
C TYR A 89 12.64 0.22 -3.53
N THR A 90 13.24 -0.47 -4.51
CA THR A 90 13.62 -1.89 -4.42
C THR A 90 15.12 -2.14 -4.59
N GLN A 91 15.95 -1.13 -4.89
CA GLN A 91 17.39 -1.29 -5.19
C GLN A 91 18.32 -0.44 -4.31
N ASP A 92 19.62 -0.74 -4.34
CA ASP A 92 20.67 -0.26 -3.41
C ASP A 92 20.72 1.27 -3.19
N GLU A 93 20.36 2.07 -4.20
CA GLU A 93 20.31 3.55 -4.11
C GLU A 93 18.92 4.09 -3.70
N GLN A 94 17.87 3.27 -3.82
CA GLN A 94 16.47 3.58 -3.52
C GLN A 94 15.91 2.54 -2.56
N ASN A 95 16.41 2.57 -1.32
CA ASN A 95 15.91 1.69 -0.27
C ASN A 95 14.41 1.90 -0.02
N ALA A 96 13.74 0.82 0.38
CA ALA A 96 12.34 0.85 0.78
C ALA A 96 12.08 2.00 1.79
N ILE A 97 10.95 2.68 1.62
CA ILE A 97 10.56 3.76 2.52
C ILE A 97 10.03 3.13 3.79
N VAL A 98 10.77 3.27 4.88
CA VAL A 98 10.36 2.79 6.20
C VAL A 98 9.51 3.87 6.87
N LEU A 99 8.38 3.48 7.44
CA LEU A 99 7.52 4.36 8.23
C LEU A 99 7.63 4.01 9.72
N PRO A 100 8.66 4.53 10.44
CA PRO A 100 8.91 4.16 11.83
C PRO A 100 7.88 4.78 12.79
N GLY A 101 7.49 4.01 13.81
CA GLY A 101 6.71 4.51 14.95
C GLY A 101 5.26 4.85 14.64
N ILE A 102 4.76 4.42 13.49
CA ILE A 102 3.35 4.53 13.12
C ILE A 102 2.69 3.17 12.97
N ALA A 103 1.38 3.13 13.24
CA ALA A 103 0.48 2.05 12.91
C ALA A 103 -0.56 2.57 11.92
N LEU A 104 -0.84 1.81 10.86
CA LEU A 104 -1.90 2.14 9.91
C LEU A 104 -3.13 1.31 10.23
N LYS A 105 -4.27 1.98 10.40
CA LYS A 105 -5.57 1.30 10.42
C LYS A 105 -6.00 1.09 8.98
N LEU A 106 -6.20 -0.16 8.60
CA LEU A 106 -6.55 -0.55 7.24
C LEU A 106 -7.94 -1.15 7.20
N SER A 107 -8.67 -0.86 6.14
CA SER A 107 -9.86 -1.61 5.78
C SER A 107 -9.71 -2.25 4.41
N PHE A 108 -10.51 -3.27 4.16
CA PHE A 108 -10.61 -3.93 2.89
C PHE A 108 -12.06 -4.34 2.70
N THR A 109 -12.51 -4.30 1.46
CA THR A 109 -13.82 -4.84 1.08
C THR A 109 -13.55 -6.04 0.20
N TYR A 110 -14.10 -7.21 0.56
CA TYR A 110 -14.30 -8.22 -0.47
C TYR A 110 -15.24 -7.62 -1.51
N PRO A 111 -14.96 -7.78 -2.81
CA PRO A 111 -15.94 -7.44 -3.83
C PRO A 111 -17.26 -8.11 -3.46
N ALA A 112 -18.34 -7.33 -3.46
CA ALA A 112 -19.66 -7.77 -3.02
C ALA A 112 -20.13 -8.93 -3.91
N ASP A 113 -20.18 -10.10 -3.31
CA ASP A 113 -20.77 -11.36 -3.76
C ASP A 113 -20.35 -11.93 -5.14
N GLU A 114 -20.12 -13.23 -5.08
CA GLU A 114 -19.64 -14.19 -6.08
C GLU A 114 -20.51 -14.34 -7.35
N ASP A 115 -21.52 -13.49 -7.58
CA ASP A 115 -22.61 -13.76 -8.54
C ASP A 115 -22.52 -13.02 -9.90
N GLU A 116 -21.58 -12.09 -10.11
CA GLU A 116 -21.45 -11.37 -11.41
C GLU A 116 -20.26 -11.82 -12.29
N PHE A 117 -19.40 -12.71 -11.79
CA PHE A 117 -18.28 -13.29 -12.56
C PHE A 117 -18.36 -14.81 -12.57
N LEU A 118 -19.42 -15.35 -13.19
CA LEU A 118 -19.45 -16.73 -13.65
C LEU A 118 -18.41 -16.89 -14.76
N ASP A 119 -17.20 -17.30 -14.38
CA ASP A 119 -16.34 -18.23 -15.12
C ASP A 119 -15.09 -18.52 -14.26
N GLU A 120 -15.20 -19.51 -13.35
CA GLU A 120 -14.12 -20.00 -12.48
C GLU A 120 -12.98 -20.72 -13.25
N ASP A 121 -13.08 -20.84 -14.58
CA ASP A 121 -12.15 -21.57 -15.45
C ASP A 121 -11.13 -20.67 -16.18
N ASP A 122 -11.11 -19.36 -15.90
CA ASP A 122 -10.11 -18.45 -16.47
C ASP A 122 -9.00 -18.18 -15.44
N GLU A 123 -7.88 -18.89 -15.58
CA GLU A 123 -6.70 -18.77 -14.70
C GLU A 123 -6.19 -17.31 -14.65
N ASP A 124 -6.27 -16.56 -15.76
CA ASP A 124 -5.85 -15.14 -15.81
C ASP A 124 -6.82 -14.23 -15.03
N ALA A 125 -8.13 -14.51 -15.07
CA ALA A 125 -9.12 -13.79 -14.27
C ALA A 125 -8.96 -14.07 -12.77
N SER A 126 -8.47 -15.25 -12.40
CA SER A 126 -8.19 -15.62 -11.01
C SER A 126 -7.00 -14.83 -10.42
N GLU A 127 -5.96 -14.57 -11.21
CA GLU A 127 -4.79 -13.80 -10.78
C GLU A 127 -5.11 -12.29 -10.66
N GLU A 128 -5.84 -11.72 -11.62
CA GLU A 128 -6.29 -10.32 -11.54
C GLU A 128 -7.23 -10.10 -10.35
N ARG A 129 -8.15 -11.04 -10.08
CA ARG A 129 -9.04 -11.00 -8.91
C ARG A 129 -8.26 -11.15 -7.61
N ALA A 130 -7.31 -12.09 -7.56
CA ALA A 130 -6.43 -12.29 -6.41
C ALA A 130 -5.54 -11.07 -6.11
N ALA A 131 -5.18 -10.27 -7.12
CA ALA A 131 -4.46 -9.01 -6.97
C ALA A 131 -5.37 -7.88 -6.47
N ALA A 132 -6.62 -7.83 -6.93
CA ALA A 132 -7.65 -6.90 -6.45
C ALA A 132 -8.02 -7.16 -4.98
N ASP A 133 -8.07 -8.43 -4.57
CA ASP A 133 -8.40 -8.82 -3.20
C ASP A 133 -7.33 -8.44 -2.17
N ASN A 134 -6.08 -8.18 -2.60
CA ASN A 134 -5.00 -7.76 -1.71
C ASN A 134 -4.81 -6.24 -1.64
N VAL A 135 -5.89 -5.49 -1.93
CA VAL A 135 -5.96 -4.03 -1.83
C VAL A 135 -6.64 -3.63 -0.52
N PHE A 136 -5.96 -2.77 0.23
CA PHE A 136 -6.42 -2.18 1.46
C PHE A 136 -6.58 -0.68 1.28
N TYR A 137 -7.45 -0.07 2.08
CA TYR A 137 -7.68 1.36 2.12
C TYR A 137 -7.25 1.93 3.46
N LEU A 138 -6.64 3.11 3.43
CA LEU A 138 -6.19 3.79 4.64
C LEU A 138 -7.37 4.42 5.39
N GLU A 139 -7.68 3.92 6.59
CA GLU A 139 -8.69 4.53 7.47
C GLU A 139 -8.08 5.57 8.42
N GLY A 140 -6.84 5.35 8.85
CA GLY A 140 -6.18 6.26 9.78
C GLY A 140 -4.71 5.95 10.03
N ILE A 141 -3.97 7.00 10.37
CA ILE A 141 -2.55 6.93 10.73
C ILE A 141 -2.45 7.20 12.23
N PHE A 142 -1.89 6.25 12.97
CA PHE A 142 -1.72 6.33 14.42
C PHE A 142 -0.24 6.34 14.75
N ARG A 143 0.16 7.16 15.73
CA ARG A 143 1.56 7.24 16.18
C ARG A 143 1.67 6.65 17.57
N ARG A 144 2.70 5.82 17.79
CA ARG A 144 3.01 5.32 19.13
C ARG A 144 3.52 6.47 20.01
N LEU A 145 2.92 6.65 21.19
CA LEU A 145 3.29 7.71 22.12
C LEU A 145 4.57 7.39 22.91
N ASP A 146 4.96 6.12 22.96
CA ASP A 146 6.11 5.62 23.74
C ASP A 146 7.36 5.36 22.86
N ALA A 147 7.42 5.93 21.65
CA ALA A 147 8.51 5.74 20.68
C ALA A 147 9.63 6.78 20.85
#